data_AF-A0A954M777-F1
#
_entry.id   AF-A0A954M777-F1
#
_cell.length_a   1.000
_cell.length_b   1.000
_cell.length_c   1.000
_cell.angle_alpha   90.00
_cell.angle_beta   90.00
_cell.angle_gamma   90.00
#
_symmetry.space_group_name_H-M   'P 1'
#
loop_
_entity.id
_entity.type
_entity.pdbx_description
1 polymer ?
#
loop_
_entity_poly.entity_id
_entity_poly.type
_entity_poly.pdbx_seq_one_letter_code
_entity_poly.pdbx_strand_id
1 'polypeptide(L)'
;MIRKIVTQQLVGFLNILCGGVGLAAGREISERYSADNRPFPQVMVSVDTDPLTADYVDQTIHIGFDAAKVDALKSDPERFGPETAIICQRFDKYLNAEDATNGSRTIRCLTQAAFNFHENEIGLGLRSAMHRLVNENRVQTIIPVIISSTGGGAGSALQILLMLKFLERRFLHKLTQGFGPDLLQTPISVACDPYALAHLHPTPHAERILANSFAFRSESEAIERRHGSKYVIHIGMANTKGTILSDQGLIARVLGTSVYEFEQCWPEIKPRLVDRTDVAALGKGYLGGDLPERRVPRWRTDQIKPPENNNGHDLRGGGVG
;
A
#
# COMPACT_ATOMS: atom_id res chain seq x y z
N MET A 1 11.78 -39.73 -23.23
CA MET A 1 11.83 -38.76 -22.11
C MET A 1 11.01 -37.55 -22.52
N ILE A 2 9.72 -37.52 -22.17
CA ILE A 2 8.80 -36.46 -22.57
C ILE A 2 9.08 -35.25 -21.68
N ARG A 3 9.72 -34.21 -22.22
CA ARG A 3 9.79 -32.90 -21.55
C ARG A 3 8.36 -32.40 -21.42
N LYS A 4 7.82 -32.33 -20.19
CA LYS A 4 6.62 -31.53 -19.90
C LYS A 4 6.93 -30.11 -20.39
N ILE A 5 6.30 -29.72 -21.49
CA ILE A 5 6.20 -28.31 -21.85
C ILE A 5 5.30 -27.73 -20.76
N VAL A 6 5.91 -27.14 -19.74
CA VAL A 6 5.20 -26.27 -18.81
C VAL A 6 4.96 -25.00 -19.61
N THR A 7 3.81 -24.92 -20.29
CA THR A 7 3.30 -23.64 -20.78
C THR A 7 3.23 -22.72 -19.57
N GLN A 8 4.13 -21.73 -19.51
CA GLN A 8 4.04 -20.67 -18.51
C GLN A 8 2.68 -20.03 -18.69
N GLN A 9 1.84 -20.08 -17.64
CA GLN A 9 0.57 -19.37 -17.64
C GLN A 9 0.88 -17.88 -17.86
N LEU A 10 0.21 -17.27 -18.83
CA LEU A 10 0.38 -15.86 -19.10
C LEU A 10 -0.29 -15.07 -17.97
N VAL A 11 0.54 -14.46 -17.13
CA VAL A 11 0.11 -13.61 -16.01
C VAL A 11 -0.06 -12.17 -16.51
N GLY A 12 -1.12 -11.51 -16.07
CA GLY A 12 -1.32 -10.07 -16.25
C GLY A 12 -1.53 -9.36 -14.92
N PHE A 13 -1.17 -8.10 -14.86
CA PHE A 13 -1.30 -7.27 -13.66
C PHE A 13 -2.46 -6.28 -13.78
N LEU A 14 -3.32 -6.27 -12.77
CA LEU A 14 -4.37 -5.26 -12.63
C LEU A 14 -3.89 -4.25 -11.59
N ASN A 15 -3.30 -3.15 -12.06
CA ASN A 15 -2.70 -2.12 -11.22
C ASN A 15 -3.77 -1.14 -10.75
N ILE A 16 -4.13 -1.19 -9.46
CA ILE A 16 -5.18 -0.38 -8.85
C ILE A 16 -4.53 0.78 -8.07
N LEU A 17 -4.49 1.95 -8.70
CA LEU A 17 -3.90 3.18 -8.21
C LEU A 17 -4.89 3.90 -7.29
N CYS A 18 -4.57 3.98 -6.00
CA CYS A 18 -5.44 4.56 -4.98
C CYS A 18 -4.90 5.91 -4.49
N GLY A 19 -5.70 6.97 -4.66
CA GLY A 19 -5.31 8.32 -4.24
C GLY A 19 -4.20 8.94 -5.08
N GLY A 20 -3.87 10.21 -4.78
CA GLY A 20 -2.89 10.98 -5.57
C GLY A 20 -1.49 10.36 -5.67
N VAL A 21 -0.95 9.75 -4.60
CA VAL A 21 0.37 9.11 -4.65
C VAL A 21 0.33 7.83 -5.49
N GLY A 22 -0.73 7.04 -5.39
CA GLY A 22 -0.92 5.86 -6.23
C GLY A 22 -1.03 6.26 -7.69
N LEU A 23 -1.83 7.29 -8.00
CA LEU A 23 -1.96 7.83 -9.36
C LEU A 23 -0.59 8.28 -9.90
N ALA A 24 0.14 9.11 -9.14
CA ALA A 24 1.47 9.59 -9.54
C ALA A 24 2.49 8.44 -9.73
N ALA A 25 2.44 7.39 -8.90
CA ALA A 25 3.29 6.21 -9.10
C ALA A 25 2.96 5.47 -10.41
N GLY A 26 1.69 5.50 -10.83
CA GLY A 26 1.27 4.92 -12.10
C GLY A 26 1.91 5.56 -13.33
N ARG A 27 2.27 6.85 -13.26
CA ARG A 27 3.06 7.50 -14.33
C ARG A 27 4.40 6.81 -14.52
N GLU A 28 5.16 6.62 -13.43
CA GLU A 28 6.48 5.98 -13.48
C GLU A 28 6.39 4.54 -14.00
N ILE A 29 5.36 3.79 -13.58
CA ILE A 29 5.09 2.43 -14.10
C ILE A 29 4.86 2.47 -15.61
N SER A 30 3.99 3.36 -16.08
CA SER A 30 3.64 3.47 -17.51
C SER A 30 4.81 3.90 -18.39
N GLU A 31 5.61 4.86 -17.93
CA GLU A 31 6.80 5.34 -18.65
C GLU A 31 7.83 4.21 -18.82
N ARG A 32 8.14 3.48 -17.74
CA ARG A 32 9.06 2.33 -17.79
C ARG A 32 8.52 1.18 -18.63
N TYR A 33 7.26 0.85 -18.44
CA TYR A 33 6.57 -0.17 -19.22
C TYR A 33 6.62 0.11 -20.72
N SER A 34 6.43 1.37 -21.11
CA SER A 34 6.53 1.80 -22.51
C SER A 34 7.98 1.78 -23.01
N ALA A 35 8.94 2.22 -22.20
CA ALA A 35 10.36 2.21 -22.53
C ALA A 35 10.90 0.79 -22.79
N ASP A 36 10.39 -0.20 -22.04
CA ASP A 36 10.78 -1.61 -22.17
C ASP A 36 9.93 -2.39 -23.20
N ASN A 37 9.22 -1.68 -24.09
CA ASN A 37 8.36 -2.26 -25.12
C ASN A 37 7.27 -3.19 -24.58
N ARG A 38 6.69 -2.83 -23.42
CA ARG A 38 5.53 -3.49 -22.83
C ARG A 38 5.76 -4.97 -22.49
N PRO A 39 6.71 -5.30 -21.60
CA PRO A 39 7.24 -6.65 -21.42
C PRO A 39 6.26 -7.68 -20.84
N PHE A 40 5.15 -7.24 -20.23
CA PHE A 40 4.12 -8.10 -19.65
C PHE A 40 2.72 -7.48 -19.83
N PRO A 41 1.63 -8.25 -19.79
CA PRO A 41 0.28 -7.67 -19.80
C PRO A 41 -0.01 -6.87 -18.51
N GLN A 42 -0.50 -5.65 -18.65
CA GLN A 42 -1.04 -4.90 -17.52
C GLN A 42 -2.19 -3.98 -17.94
N VAL A 43 -3.03 -3.61 -16.97
CA VAL A 43 -4.07 -2.59 -17.10
C VAL A 43 -4.05 -1.69 -15.87
N MET A 44 -4.08 -0.39 -16.09
CA MET A 44 -4.01 0.64 -15.04
C MET A 44 -5.40 1.16 -14.67
N VAL A 45 -5.84 0.90 -13.44
CA VAL A 45 -7.13 1.39 -12.91
C VAL A 45 -6.86 2.44 -11.84
N SER A 46 -7.42 3.63 -11.98
CA SER A 46 -7.40 4.64 -10.92
C SER A 46 -8.72 4.61 -10.15
N VAL A 47 -8.63 4.56 -8.82
CA VAL A 47 -9.76 4.71 -7.91
C VAL A 47 -9.48 5.90 -7.00
N ASP A 48 -10.27 6.96 -7.13
CA ASP A 48 -10.10 8.17 -6.32
C ASP A 48 -11.41 8.91 -6.11
N THR A 49 -11.46 9.66 -5.01
CA THR A 49 -12.48 10.67 -4.74
C THR A 49 -12.20 11.99 -5.46
N ASP A 50 -10.98 12.18 -5.97
CA ASP A 50 -10.62 13.28 -6.88
C ASP A 50 -11.05 12.94 -8.33
N PRO A 51 -11.68 13.85 -9.09
CA PRO A 51 -11.92 13.64 -10.52
C PRO A 51 -10.66 13.74 -11.40
N LEU A 52 -9.45 13.78 -10.83
CA LEU A 52 -8.21 13.76 -11.60
C LEU A 52 -8.13 12.53 -12.51
N THR A 53 -7.93 12.78 -13.80
CA THR A 53 -7.68 11.77 -14.83
C THR A 53 -6.22 11.83 -15.28
N ALA A 54 -5.71 10.72 -15.80
CA ALA A 54 -4.42 10.67 -16.44
C ALA A 54 -4.48 9.82 -17.72
N ASP A 55 -3.66 10.19 -18.71
CA ASP A 55 -3.57 9.54 -20.02
C ASP A 55 -2.99 8.12 -19.97
N TYR A 56 -2.19 7.82 -18.95
CA TYR A 56 -1.65 6.48 -18.68
C TYR A 56 -2.62 5.56 -17.92
N VAL A 57 -3.83 6.04 -17.58
CA VAL A 57 -4.84 5.24 -16.88
C VAL A 57 -5.85 4.68 -17.88
N ASP A 58 -6.00 3.36 -17.86
CA ASP A 58 -6.91 2.61 -18.72
C ASP A 58 -8.38 2.69 -18.29
N GLN A 59 -8.63 2.81 -16.99
CA GLN A 59 -9.96 2.90 -16.40
C GLN A 59 -9.93 3.80 -15.17
N THR A 60 -10.70 4.88 -15.20
CA THR A 60 -10.92 5.74 -14.03
C THR A 60 -12.23 5.36 -13.35
N ILE A 61 -12.19 5.19 -12.03
CA ILE A 61 -13.34 4.95 -11.16
C ILE A 61 -13.39 6.11 -10.17
N HIS A 62 -14.19 7.12 -10.51
CA HIS A 62 -14.37 8.28 -9.67
C HIS A 62 -15.48 8.04 -8.64
N ILE A 63 -15.12 8.10 -7.37
CA ILE A 63 -16.03 7.86 -6.24
C ILE A 63 -16.31 9.15 -5.46
N GLY A 64 -16.45 10.27 -6.17
CA GLY A 64 -16.74 11.58 -5.58
C GLY A 64 -18.04 11.58 -4.78
N PHE A 65 -18.03 12.31 -3.67
CA PHE A 65 -19.09 12.33 -2.68
C PHE A 65 -19.61 13.77 -2.51
N ASP A 66 -20.74 14.06 -3.15
CA ASP A 66 -21.35 15.40 -3.18
C ASP A 66 -22.53 15.52 -2.20
N ALA A 67 -23.10 16.73 -2.08
CA ALA A 67 -24.22 17.02 -1.19
C ALA A 67 -25.42 16.08 -1.40
N ALA A 68 -25.79 15.82 -2.65
CA ALA A 68 -26.94 14.98 -2.96
C ALA A 68 -26.70 13.52 -2.54
N LYS A 69 -25.47 13.02 -2.71
CA LYS A 69 -25.09 11.68 -2.24
C LYS A 69 -25.05 11.59 -0.72
N VAL A 70 -24.60 12.65 -0.04
CA VAL A 70 -24.65 12.74 1.43
C VAL A 70 -26.09 12.69 1.92
N ASP A 71 -26.98 13.48 1.33
CA ASP A 71 -28.40 13.50 1.70
C ASP A 71 -29.07 12.15 1.47
N ALA A 72 -28.80 11.52 0.32
CA ALA A 72 -29.28 10.18 0.01
C ALA A 72 -28.79 9.15 1.04
N LEU A 73 -27.49 9.19 1.38
CA LEU A 73 -26.88 8.31 2.36
C LEU A 73 -27.46 8.52 3.77
N LYS A 74 -27.77 9.77 4.15
CA LYS A 74 -28.42 10.10 5.43
C LYS A 74 -29.89 9.68 5.49
N SER A 75 -30.59 9.71 4.37
CA SER A 75 -32.02 9.38 4.30
C SER A 75 -32.30 7.88 4.49
N ASP A 76 -31.40 7.02 4.02
CA ASP A 76 -31.52 5.57 4.10
C ASP A 76 -30.12 4.94 4.17
N PRO A 77 -29.44 5.01 5.32
CA PRO A 77 -28.06 4.55 5.43
C PRO A 77 -27.94 3.02 5.40
N GLU A 78 -28.98 2.29 5.80
CA GLU A 78 -29.00 0.82 5.84
C GLU A 78 -28.90 0.22 4.44
N ARG A 79 -29.45 0.90 3.43
CA ARG A 79 -29.32 0.52 2.02
C ARG A 79 -27.87 0.41 1.55
N PHE A 80 -26.96 1.17 2.15
CA PHE A 80 -25.53 1.22 1.82
C PHE A 80 -24.68 0.40 2.79
N GLY A 81 -25.30 -0.45 3.60
CA GLY A 81 -24.61 -1.38 4.49
C GLY A 81 -24.48 -0.90 5.94
N PRO A 82 -24.17 -1.83 6.86
CA PRO A 82 -24.15 -1.55 8.29
C PRO A 82 -23.06 -0.55 8.70
N GLU A 83 -21.92 -0.55 8.02
CA GLU A 83 -20.84 0.42 8.26
C GLU A 83 -21.30 1.84 7.95
N THR A 84 -22.10 2.02 6.90
CA THR A 84 -22.66 3.32 6.51
C THR A 84 -23.64 3.84 7.56
N ALA A 85 -24.51 2.97 8.11
CA ALA A 85 -25.39 3.31 9.22
C ALA A 85 -24.62 3.76 10.47
N ILE A 86 -23.53 3.07 10.82
CA ILE A 86 -22.66 3.46 11.93
C ILE A 86 -22.01 4.81 11.65
N ILE A 87 -21.54 5.05 10.41
CA ILE A 87 -20.92 6.32 10.03
C ILE A 87 -21.92 7.47 10.16
N CYS A 88 -23.15 7.32 9.66
CA CYS A 88 -24.21 8.31 9.82
C CYS A 88 -24.52 8.60 11.29
N GLN A 89 -24.62 7.56 12.11
CA GLN A 89 -24.99 7.73 13.51
C GLN A 89 -23.89 8.39 14.35
N ARG A 90 -22.62 7.99 14.15
CA ARG A 90 -21.50 8.38 15.04
C ARG A 90 -20.69 9.56 14.52
N PHE A 91 -20.71 9.77 13.20
CA PHE A 91 -19.87 10.74 12.51
C PHE A 91 -20.69 11.74 11.68
N ASP A 92 -21.98 11.90 12.00
CA ASP A 92 -22.91 12.84 11.34
C ASP A 92 -22.33 14.25 11.11
N LYS A 93 -21.60 14.76 12.11
CA LYS A 93 -20.97 16.09 12.04
C LYS A 93 -19.95 16.26 10.90
N TYR A 94 -19.39 15.15 10.41
CA TYR A 94 -18.45 15.13 9.28
C TYR A 94 -19.17 14.91 7.93
N LEU A 95 -20.45 14.54 7.94
CA LEU A 95 -21.30 14.34 6.76
C LEU A 95 -22.10 15.61 6.45
N ASN A 96 -21.39 16.72 6.22
CA ASN A 96 -21.95 17.92 5.61
C ASN A 96 -21.42 18.06 4.18
N ALA A 97 -22.13 18.81 3.34
CA ALA A 97 -21.82 18.93 1.91
C ALA A 97 -20.41 19.49 1.63
N GLU A 98 -19.94 20.41 2.47
CA GLU A 98 -18.64 21.06 2.35
C GLU A 98 -17.49 20.06 2.64
N ASP A 99 -17.62 19.34 3.75
CA ASP A 99 -16.67 18.29 4.17
C ASP A 99 -16.76 17.04 3.28
N ALA A 100 -17.91 16.73 2.69
CA ALA A 100 -18.02 15.59 1.78
C ALA A 100 -17.27 15.84 0.46
N THR A 101 -17.43 17.04 -0.10
CA THR A 101 -16.82 17.40 -1.39
C THR A 101 -15.30 17.54 -1.28
N ASN A 102 -14.80 18.10 -0.17
CA ASN A 102 -13.37 18.38 0.03
C ASN A 102 -12.67 17.39 0.97
N GLY A 103 -13.40 16.85 1.95
CA GLY A 103 -12.89 16.02 3.05
C GLY A 103 -12.90 14.52 2.77
N SER A 104 -13.60 14.01 1.75
CA SER A 104 -13.49 12.59 1.33
C SER A 104 -12.05 12.18 0.99
N ARG A 105 -11.20 13.15 0.62
CA ARG A 105 -9.77 12.99 0.34
C ARG A 105 -8.90 12.82 1.58
N THR A 106 -9.37 13.30 2.73
CA THR A 106 -8.55 13.45 3.95
C THR A 106 -9.13 12.77 5.18
N ILE A 107 -10.44 12.48 5.20
CA ILE A 107 -11.16 11.88 6.31
C ILE A 107 -11.59 10.46 5.91
N ARG A 108 -11.01 9.46 6.57
CA ARG A 108 -11.19 8.04 6.22
C ARG A 108 -12.65 7.56 6.27
N CYS A 109 -13.44 8.02 7.24
CA CYS A 109 -14.85 7.61 7.32
C CYS A 109 -15.68 8.17 6.14
N LEU A 110 -15.32 9.35 5.62
CA LEU A 110 -15.96 9.91 4.42
C LEU A 110 -15.53 9.15 3.17
N THR A 111 -14.25 8.75 3.07
CA THR A 111 -13.79 7.84 2.01
C THR A 111 -14.56 6.52 2.05
N GLN A 112 -14.79 5.94 3.23
CA GLN A 112 -15.55 4.70 3.37
C GLN A 112 -17.03 4.87 3.01
N ALA A 113 -17.67 5.95 3.43
CA ALA A 113 -19.05 6.26 3.04
C ALA A 113 -19.17 6.39 1.50
N ALA A 114 -18.25 7.12 0.88
CA ALA A 114 -18.18 7.25 -0.57
C ALA A 114 -17.96 5.90 -1.27
N PHE A 115 -17.03 5.08 -0.75
CA PHE A 115 -16.75 3.75 -1.28
C PHE A 115 -17.98 2.84 -1.23
N ASN A 116 -18.71 2.83 -0.10
CA ASN A 116 -19.91 2.02 0.08
C ASN A 116 -21.04 2.49 -0.85
N PHE A 117 -21.19 3.81 -1.03
CA PHE A 117 -22.16 4.37 -1.97
C PHE A 117 -21.88 3.91 -3.41
N HIS A 118 -20.60 3.88 -3.80
CA HIS A 118 -20.14 3.57 -5.16
C HIS A 118 -19.66 2.12 -5.35
N GLU A 119 -20.05 1.19 -4.46
CA GLU A 119 -19.53 -0.19 -4.51
C GLU A 119 -19.80 -0.88 -5.85
N ASN A 120 -20.96 -0.60 -6.45
CA ASN A 120 -21.34 -1.19 -7.73
C ASN A 120 -20.49 -0.64 -8.88
N GLU A 121 -20.26 0.67 -8.91
CA GLU A 121 -19.41 1.35 -9.88
C GLU A 121 -17.97 0.84 -9.81
N ILE A 122 -17.45 0.65 -8.59
CA ILE A 122 -16.13 0.05 -8.36
C ILE A 122 -16.07 -1.37 -8.95
N GLY A 123 -17.06 -2.21 -8.62
CA GLY A 123 -17.13 -3.57 -9.14
C GLY A 123 -17.22 -3.63 -10.67
N LEU A 124 -18.02 -2.77 -11.29
CA LEU A 124 -18.17 -2.68 -12.75
C LEU A 124 -16.88 -2.19 -13.43
N GLY A 125 -16.23 -1.17 -12.87
CA GLY A 125 -14.97 -0.64 -13.41
C GLY A 125 -13.84 -1.67 -13.35
N LEU A 126 -13.67 -2.35 -12.20
CA LEU A 126 -12.67 -3.41 -12.06
C LEU A 126 -12.95 -4.58 -13.00
N ARG A 127 -14.22 -4.97 -13.15
CA ARG A 127 -14.63 -6.04 -14.07
C ARG A 127 -14.34 -5.68 -15.53
N SER A 128 -14.62 -4.44 -15.93
CA SER A 128 -14.29 -3.93 -17.27
C SER A 128 -12.78 -4.03 -17.54
N ALA A 129 -11.95 -3.61 -16.59
CA ALA A 129 -10.50 -3.70 -16.68
C ALA A 129 -10.00 -5.16 -16.79
N MET A 130 -10.60 -6.09 -16.02
CA MET A 130 -10.29 -7.52 -16.14
C MET A 130 -10.67 -8.09 -17.52
N HIS A 131 -11.81 -7.68 -18.09
CA HIS A 131 -12.19 -8.08 -19.44
C HIS A 131 -11.17 -7.62 -20.49
N ARG A 132 -10.61 -6.41 -20.34
CA ARG A 132 -9.53 -5.93 -21.22
C ARG A 132 -8.29 -6.82 -21.14
N LEU A 133 -7.80 -7.13 -19.94
CA LEU A 133 -6.66 -8.05 -19.74
C LEU A 133 -6.88 -9.42 -20.40
N VAL A 134 -8.06 -10.01 -20.22
CA VAL A 134 -8.37 -11.34 -20.77
C VAL A 134 -8.51 -11.30 -22.29
N ASN A 135 -9.25 -10.34 -22.82
CA ASN A 135 -9.61 -10.31 -24.24
C ASN A 135 -8.47 -9.78 -25.13
N GLU A 136 -7.79 -8.73 -24.70
CA GLU A 136 -6.72 -8.08 -25.48
C GLU A 136 -5.39 -8.81 -25.33
N ASN A 137 -5.07 -9.29 -24.12
CA ASN A 137 -3.76 -9.87 -23.83
C ASN A 137 -3.77 -11.39 -23.64
N ARG A 138 -4.92 -12.06 -23.71
CA ARG A 138 -5.07 -13.52 -23.53
C ARG A 138 -4.50 -14.03 -22.20
N VAL A 139 -4.59 -13.19 -21.17
CA VAL A 139 -4.13 -13.50 -19.81
C VAL A 139 -4.95 -14.66 -19.25
N GLN A 140 -4.25 -15.60 -18.61
CA GLN A 140 -4.86 -16.75 -17.92
C GLN A 140 -5.01 -16.52 -16.42
N THR A 141 -4.21 -15.59 -15.87
CA THR A 141 -4.20 -15.28 -14.45
C THR A 141 -3.92 -13.80 -14.24
N ILE A 142 -4.79 -13.13 -13.51
CA ILE A 142 -4.72 -11.72 -13.14
C ILE A 142 -4.26 -11.63 -11.69
N ILE A 143 -3.22 -10.84 -11.46
CA ILE A 143 -2.77 -10.45 -10.12
C ILE A 143 -3.17 -8.99 -9.90
N PRO A 144 -4.13 -8.71 -8.99
CA PRO A 144 -4.39 -7.34 -8.59
C PRO A 144 -3.24 -6.81 -7.76
N VAL A 145 -2.74 -5.62 -8.08
CA VAL A 145 -1.72 -4.91 -7.32
C VAL A 145 -2.32 -3.58 -6.88
N ILE A 146 -2.53 -3.42 -5.58
CA ILE A 146 -3.15 -2.22 -5.00
C ILE A 146 -2.03 -1.30 -4.52
N ILE A 147 -2.02 -0.05 -5.01
CA ILE A 147 -0.88 0.87 -4.90
C ILE A 147 -1.34 2.18 -4.25
N SER A 148 -0.77 2.54 -3.10
CA SER A 148 -1.03 3.84 -2.46
C SER A 148 0.10 4.30 -1.53
N SER A 149 -0.14 5.39 -0.80
CA SER A 149 0.64 5.80 0.37
C SER A 149 -0.13 5.55 1.66
N THR A 150 0.55 5.05 2.68
CA THR A 150 -0.06 4.75 3.99
C THR A 150 -0.50 6.00 4.77
N GLY A 151 0.13 7.15 4.52
CA GLY A 151 -0.19 8.40 5.23
C GLY A 151 -1.29 9.24 4.58
N GLY A 152 -1.69 8.92 3.34
CA GLY A 152 -2.78 9.61 2.64
C GLY A 152 -4.14 9.35 3.31
N GLY A 153 -5.10 10.26 3.17
CA GLY A 153 -6.47 10.02 3.67
C GLY A 153 -7.20 9.01 2.80
N ALA A 154 -7.57 9.41 1.58
CA ALA A 154 -8.32 8.55 0.66
C ALA A 154 -7.51 7.34 0.18
N GLY A 155 -6.27 7.52 -0.28
CA GLY A 155 -5.47 6.42 -0.84
C GLY A 155 -5.28 5.25 0.13
N SER A 156 -4.90 5.54 1.38
CA SER A 156 -4.71 4.50 2.40
C SER A 156 -6.03 3.81 2.76
N ALA A 157 -7.13 4.56 2.90
CA ALA A 157 -8.44 3.99 3.18
C ALA A 157 -8.95 3.11 2.02
N LEU A 158 -8.81 3.56 0.77
CA LEU A 158 -9.23 2.81 -0.41
C LEU A 158 -8.48 1.49 -0.55
N GLN A 159 -7.18 1.48 -0.29
CA GLN A 159 -6.40 0.26 -0.32
C GLN A 159 -6.88 -0.76 0.73
N ILE A 160 -7.17 -0.32 1.96
CA ILE A 160 -7.76 -1.17 3.00
C ILE A 160 -9.14 -1.71 2.57
N LEU A 161 -10.03 -0.82 2.10
CA LEU A 161 -11.39 -1.17 1.70
C LEU A 161 -11.41 -2.14 0.51
N LEU A 162 -10.55 -1.96 -0.48
CA LEU A 162 -10.40 -2.87 -1.60
C LEU A 162 -9.91 -4.25 -1.12
N MET A 163 -8.88 -4.32 -0.28
CA MET A 163 -8.43 -5.62 0.25
C MET A 163 -9.54 -6.34 1.03
N LEU A 164 -10.36 -5.61 1.81
CA LEU A 164 -11.55 -6.16 2.46
C LEU A 164 -12.58 -6.66 1.45
N LYS A 165 -12.85 -5.93 0.36
CA LYS A 165 -13.76 -6.37 -0.69
C LYS A 165 -13.27 -7.61 -1.43
N PHE A 166 -11.96 -7.75 -1.65
CA PHE A 166 -11.38 -8.97 -2.21
C PHE A 166 -11.50 -10.19 -1.27
N LEU A 167 -11.82 -10.00 0.02
CA LEU A 167 -12.20 -11.12 0.92
C LEU A 167 -13.67 -11.52 0.80
N GLU A 168 -14.52 -10.62 0.33
CA GLU A 168 -15.96 -10.86 0.26
C GLU A 168 -16.29 -11.78 -0.91
N ARG A 169 -16.78 -12.99 -0.62
CA ARG A 169 -17.19 -13.97 -1.64
C ARG A 169 -18.19 -13.41 -2.65
N ARG A 170 -19.11 -12.56 -2.19
CA ARG A 170 -20.14 -11.94 -3.05
C ARG A 170 -19.51 -10.96 -4.04
N PHE A 171 -18.57 -10.14 -3.58
CA PHE A 171 -17.84 -9.19 -4.43
C PHE A 171 -16.98 -9.93 -5.44
N LEU A 172 -16.18 -10.91 -4.99
CA LEU A 172 -15.39 -11.77 -5.87
C LEU A 172 -16.24 -12.47 -6.93
N HIS A 173 -17.38 -13.06 -6.54
CA HIS A 173 -18.25 -13.75 -7.48
C HIS A 173 -18.80 -12.82 -8.57
N LYS A 174 -19.22 -11.60 -8.22
CA LYS A 174 -19.65 -10.59 -9.20
C LYS A 174 -18.50 -10.20 -10.13
N LEU A 175 -17.31 -9.99 -9.56
CA LEU A 175 -16.12 -9.59 -10.29
C LEU A 175 -15.69 -10.68 -11.28
N THR A 176 -15.73 -11.95 -10.88
CA THR A 176 -15.28 -13.10 -11.69
C THR A 176 -16.39 -13.79 -12.47
N GLN A 177 -17.64 -13.31 -12.43
CA GLN A 177 -18.76 -13.94 -13.15
C GLN A 177 -18.44 -14.11 -14.64
N GLY A 178 -18.61 -15.31 -15.19
CA GLY A 178 -18.29 -15.59 -16.59
C GLY A 178 -16.79 -15.80 -16.89
N PHE A 179 -15.92 -15.77 -15.89
CA PHE A 179 -14.52 -16.16 -16.00
C PHE A 179 -14.25 -17.53 -15.34
N GLY A 180 -13.09 -18.12 -15.63
CA GLY A 180 -12.63 -19.33 -14.95
C GLY A 180 -12.30 -19.08 -13.47
N PRO A 181 -12.40 -20.12 -12.61
CA PRO A 181 -12.25 -19.97 -11.15
C PRO A 181 -10.86 -19.48 -10.72
N ASP A 182 -9.82 -19.78 -11.51
CA ASP A 182 -8.43 -19.43 -11.20
C ASP A 182 -7.96 -18.13 -11.86
N LEU A 183 -8.85 -17.41 -12.55
CA LEU A 183 -8.48 -16.20 -13.28
C LEU A 183 -7.94 -15.13 -12.33
N LEU A 184 -8.56 -14.91 -11.18
CA LEU A 184 -8.23 -13.80 -10.30
C LEU A 184 -7.51 -14.32 -9.05
N GLN A 185 -6.28 -13.85 -8.82
CA GLN A 185 -5.51 -14.19 -7.62
C GLN A 185 -5.84 -13.24 -6.46
N THR A 186 -5.47 -13.66 -5.25
CA THR A 186 -5.46 -12.79 -4.07
C THR A 186 -4.59 -11.55 -4.36
N PRO A 187 -5.05 -10.33 -4.02
CA PRO A 187 -4.33 -9.11 -4.34
C PRO A 187 -2.97 -9.03 -3.65
N ILE A 188 -2.07 -8.22 -4.20
CA ILE A 188 -0.83 -7.78 -3.59
C ILE A 188 -1.00 -6.31 -3.23
N SER A 189 -0.60 -5.95 -2.02
CA SER A 189 -0.73 -4.59 -1.50
C SER A 189 0.66 -3.97 -1.42
N VAL A 190 0.93 -2.91 -2.19
CA VAL A 190 2.19 -2.18 -2.15
C VAL A 190 1.90 -0.76 -1.67
N ALA A 191 2.55 -0.34 -0.60
CA ALA A 191 2.35 1.00 -0.05
C ALA A 191 3.66 1.66 0.34
N CYS A 192 3.79 2.96 0.09
CA CYS A 192 4.93 3.74 0.55
C CYS A 192 4.60 4.44 1.88
N ASP A 193 5.54 4.39 2.82
CA ASP A 193 5.39 5.00 4.13
C ASP A 193 5.99 6.42 4.17
N PRO A 194 5.17 7.48 4.30
CA PRO A 194 5.64 8.86 4.24
C PRO A 194 6.14 9.40 5.60
N TYR A 195 6.75 8.55 6.45
CA TYR A 195 7.21 8.95 7.79
C TYR A 195 8.14 10.17 7.74
N ALA A 196 9.05 10.19 6.77
CA ALA A 196 10.02 11.26 6.63
C ALA A 196 9.38 12.57 6.12
N LEU A 197 8.33 12.49 5.28
CA LEU A 197 7.51 13.63 4.89
C LEU A 197 6.75 14.20 6.09
N ALA A 198 6.24 13.34 6.98
CA ALA A 198 5.53 13.80 8.18
C ALA A 198 6.38 14.74 9.04
N HIS A 199 7.67 14.46 9.20
CA HIS A 199 8.60 15.29 9.98
C HIS A 199 8.88 16.69 9.41
N LEU A 200 8.43 16.98 8.18
CA LEU A 200 8.66 18.26 7.52
C LEU A 200 7.44 19.19 7.56
N HIS A 201 6.29 18.70 8.03
CA HIS A 201 5.07 19.47 8.13
C HIS A 201 4.83 19.99 9.55
N PRO A 202 4.04 21.08 9.72
CA PRO A 202 3.59 21.53 11.03
C PRO A 202 2.93 20.40 11.83
N THR A 203 3.11 20.41 13.14
CA THR A 203 2.75 19.31 14.07
C THR A 203 1.38 18.67 13.78
N PRO A 204 0.28 19.40 13.54
CA PRO A 204 -1.03 18.78 13.31
C PRO A 204 -1.12 17.95 12.02
N HIS A 205 -0.43 18.36 10.96
CA HIS A 205 -0.43 17.63 9.69
C HIS A 205 0.49 16.41 9.74
N ALA A 206 1.64 16.56 10.42
CA ALA A 206 2.54 15.46 10.73
C ALA A 206 1.84 14.35 11.52
N GLU A 207 1.14 14.72 12.59
CA GLU A 207 0.37 13.79 13.44
C GLU A 207 -0.69 13.02 12.62
N ARG A 208 -1.39 13.70 11.72
CA ARG A 208 -2.39 13.05 10.85
C ARG A 208 -1.75 12.01 9.92
N ILE A 209 -0.62 12.34 9.30
CA ILE A 209 0.12 11.41 8.43
C ILE A 209 0.55 10.18 9.25
N LEU A 210 1.14 10.39 10.43
CA LEU A 210 1.61 9.31 11.30
C LEU A 210 0.45 8.44 11.80
N ALA A 211 -0.67 9.04 12.18
CA ALA A 211 -1.87 8.32 12.62
C ALA A 211 -2.46 7.46 11.49
N ASN A 212 -2.55 7.99 10.27
CA ASN A 212 -3.00 7.24 9.10
C ASN A 212 -2.08 6.07 8.80
N SER A 213 -0.76 6.29 8.80
CA SER A 213 0.22 5.22 8.55
C SER A 213 0.16 4.12 9.61
N PHE A 214 -0.02 4.48 10.89
CA PHE A 214 -0.19 3.53 11.98
C PHE A 214 -1.47 2.70 11.81
N ALA A 215 -2.61 3.38 11.58
CA ALA A 215 -3.90 2.72 11.36
C ALA A 215 -3.82 1.74 10.17
N PHE A 216 -3.26 2.20 9.04
CA PHE A 216 -3.08 1.37 7.85
C PHE A 216 -2.31 0.09 8.16
N ARG A 217 -1.17 0.19 8.86
CA ARG A 217 -0.34 -0.99 9.21
C ARG A 217 -1.10 -1.99 10.08
N SER A 218 -1.81 -1.52 11.10
CA SER A 218 -2.62 -2.39 11.96
C SER A 218 -3.76 -3.08 11.20
N GLU A 219 -4.43 -2.36 10.32
CA GLU A 219 -5.52 -2.90 9.50
C GLU A 219 -5.01 -3.87 8.43
N SER A 220 -3.93 -3.53 7.72
CA SER A 220 -3.35 -4.37 6.67
C SER A 220 -2.82 -5.67 7.22
N GLU A 221 -2.19 -5.66 8.41
CA GLU A 221 -1.74 -6.87 9.10
C GLU A 221 -2.93 -7.79 9.44
N ALA A 222 -4.03 -7.22 9.97
CA ALA A 222 -5.22 -7.99 10.28
C ALA A 222 -5.87 -8.61 9.02
N ILE A 223 -5.82 -7.91 7.90
CA ILE A 223 -6.36 -8.37 6.61
C ILE A 223 -5.47 -9.46 5.99
N GLU A 224 -4.15 -9.30 6.04
CA GLU A 224 -3.18 -10.29 5.54
C GLU A 224 -3.34 -11.63 6.27
N ARG A 225 -3.52 -11.60 7.61
CA ARG A 225 -3.81 -12.81 8.41
C ARG A 225 -5.10 -13.53 8.01
N ARG A 226 -6.03 -12.84 7.36
CA ARG A 226 -7.28 -13.39 6.82
C ARG A 226 -7.17 -13.77 5.34
N HIS A 227 -5.97 -13.70 4.76
CA HIS A 227 -5.69 -13.90 3.34
C HIS A 227 -6.38 -12.88 2.41
N GLY A 228 -6.62 -11.66 2.90
CA GLY A 228 -7.20 -10.58 2.08
C GLY A 228 -6.19 -9.88 1.19
N SER A 229 -4.91 -10.07 1.49
CA SER A 229 -3.80 -9.80 0.60
C SER A 229 -2.85 -10.99 0.67
N LYS A 230 -2.18 -11.31 -0.44
CA LYS A 230 -1.15 -12.33 -0.50
C LYS A 230 0.14 -11.84 0.14
N TYR A 231 0.46 -10.57 -0.09
CA TYR A 231 1.61 -9.87 0.47
C TYR A 231 1.24 -8.42 0.75
N VAL A 232 1.66 -7.89 1.90
CA VAL A 232 1.66 -6.45 2.17
C VAL A 232 3.09 -5.93 2.17
N ILE A 233 3.48 -5.25 1.10
CA ILE A 233 4.82 -4.71 0.89
C ILE A 233 4.82 -3.24 1.30
N HIS A 234 5.52 -2.95 2.39
CA HIS A 234 5.79 -1.59 2.83
C HIS A 234 7.14 -1.11 2.29
N ILE A 235 7.11 -0.05 1.49
CA ILE A 235 8.32 0.63 1.06
C ILE A 235 8.64 1.68 2.12
N GLY A 236 9.48 1.27 3.07
CA GLY A 236 10.03 2.13 4.12
C GLY A 236 11.18 2.96 3.58
N MET A 237 11.02 4.29 3.58
CA MET A 237 12.03 5.19 3.04
C MET A 237 12.92 5.71 4.17
N ALA A 238 13.92 4.92 4.58
CA ALA A 238 15.14 5.38 5.26
C ALA A 238 16.20 4.26 5.33
N ASN A 239 17.45 4.57 5.00
CA ASN A 239 18.60 3.84 5.54
C ASN A 239 19.34 4.75 6.55
N THR A 240 20.19 4.18 7.40
CA THR A 240 20.93 4.87 8.48
C THR A 240 21.90 5.97 8.02
N LYS A 241 22.05 6.17 6.70
CA LYS A 241 22.85 7.25 6.07
C LYS A 241 22.06 8.06 5.02
N GLY A 242 20.75 7.86 4.88
CA GLY A 242 20.07 7.92 3.57
C GLY A 242 19.15 9.11 3.33
N THR A 243 19.01 9.45 2.04
CA THR A 243 18.07 10.41 1.49
C THR A 243 16.67 10.23 2.07
N ILE A 244 16.23 11.24 2.82
CA ILE A 244 14.85 11.38 3.25
C ILE A 244 14.03 11.76 2.02
N LEU A 245 13.09 10.89 1.63
CA LEU A 245 12.14 11.19 0.57
C LEU A 245 11.06 12.10 1.14
N SER A 246 11.34 13.39 1.04
CA SER A 246 10.56 14.53 1.53
C SER A 246 9.58 15.10 0.50
N ASP A 247 9.65 14.61 -0.73
CA ASP A 247 8.90 15.13 -1.86
C ASP A 247 7.91 14.09 -2.38
N GLN A 248 6.66 14.48 -2.58
CA GLN A 248 5.60 13.58 -3.05
C GLN A 248 5.94 12.97 -4.43
N GLY A 249 6.60 13.72 -5.31
CA GLY A 249 7.04 13.23 -6.61
C GLY A 249 8.09 12.13 -6.49
N LEU A 250 9.09 12.33 -5.63
CA LEU A 250 10.10 11.31 -5.35
C LEU A 250 9.50 10.05 -4.70
N ILE A 251 8.55 10.22 -3.77
CA ILE A 251 7.83 9.11 -3.15
C ILE A 251 7.09 8.30 -4.21
N ALA A 252 6.33 8.97 -5.07
CA ALA A 252 5.58 8.34 -6.16
C ALA A 252 6.52 7.61 -7.14
N ARG A 253 7.66 8.22 -7.50
CA ARG A 253 8.67 7.62 -8.37
C ARG A 253 9.26 6.33 -7.78
N VAL A 254 9.63 6.33 -6.50
CA VAL A 254 10.19 5.14 -5.85
C VAL A 254 9.14 4.05 -5.73
N LEU A 255 7.90 4.40 -5.38
CA LEU A 255 6.78 3.46 -5.35
C LEU A 255 6.54 2.83 -6.73
N GLY A 256 6.40 3.65 -7.77
CA GLY A 256 6.15 3.20 -9.14
C GLY A 256 7.30 2.37 -9.71
N THR A 257 8.56 2.79 -9.48
CA THR A 257 9.74 1.99 -9.84
C THR A 257 9.69 0.63 -9.16
N SER A 258 9.44 0.60 -7.86
CA SER A 258 9.46 -0.65 -7.08
C SER A 258 8.37 -1.62 -7.53
N VAL A 259 7.16 -1.12 -7.84
CA VAL A 259 6.08 -1.94 -8.41
C VAL A 259 6.47 -2.46 -9.79
N TYR A 260 6.97 -1.59 -10.68
CA TYR A 260 7.37 -1.99 -12.02
C TYR A 260 8.42 -3.11 -12.01
N GLU A 261 9.49 -2.93 -11.24
CA GLU A 261 10.57 -3.91 -11.11
C GLU A 261 10.06 -5.23 -10.51
N PHE A 262 9.13 -5.14 -9.54
CA PHE A 262 8.47 -6.30 -8.97
C PHE A 262 7.67 -7.10 -10.00
N GLU A 263 6.90 -6.43 -10.85
CA GLU A 263 6.09 -7.05 -11.91
C GLU A 263 6.96 -7.65 -13.01
N GLN A 264 7.96 -6.92 -13.47
CA GLN A 264 8.92 -7.37 -14.48
C GLN A 264 9.67 -8.62 -14.01
N CYS A 265 10.06 -8.65 -12.74
CA CYS A 265 10.80 -9.75 -12.15
C CYS A 265 9.89 -10.81 -11.49
N TRP A 266 8.56 -10.74 -11.68
CA TRP A 266 7.61 -11.65 -11.02
C TRP A 266 7.92 -13.14 -11.20
N PRO A 267 8.32 -13.65 -12.38
CA PRO A 267 8.69 -15.06 -12.54
C PRO A 267 9.86 -15.50 -11.66
N GLU A 268 10.79 -14.59 -11.35
CA GLU A 268 11.98 -14.84 -10.54
C GLU A 268 11.71 -14.63 -9.04
N ILE A 269 10.87 -13.65 -8.72
CA ILE A 269 10.51 -13.28 -7.35
C ILE A 269 9.50 -14.27 -6.77
N LYS A 270 8.46 -14.66 -7.52
CA LYS A 270 7.37 -15.53 -7.04
C LYS A 270 7.88 -16.79 -6.33
N PRO A 271 8.83 -17.58 -6.85
CA PRO A 271 9.34 -18.76 -6.16
C PRO A 271 10.06 -18.45 -4.84
N ARG A 272 10.67 -17.27 -4.72
CA ARG A 272 11.36 -16.81 -3.50
C ARG A 272 10.39 -16.30 -2.43
N LEU A 273 9.16 -15.95 -2.85
CA LEU A 273 8.08 -15.53 -1.96
C LEU A 273 7.19 -16.69 -1.47
N VAL A 274 7.42 -17.93 -1.92
CA VAL A 274 6.60 -19.11 -1.55
C VAL A 274 7.31 -19.97 -0.50
N ASP A 275 6.62 -20.12 0.62
CA ASP A 275 6.74 -21.07 1.73
C ASP A 275 8.06 -21.12 2.54
N ARG A 276 7.98 -20.60 3.78
CA ARG A 276 8.97 -20.76 4.87
C ARG A 276 10.32 -20.08 4.62
N THR A 277 10.31 -18.82 4.17
CA THR A 277 11.49 -17.97 4.35
C THR A 277 11.74 -17.87 5.84
N ASP A 278 12.81 -18.53 6.28
CA ASP A 278 13.33 -18.57 7.64
C ASP A 278 13.17 -17.19 8.31
N VAL A 279 12.15 -17.08 9.16
CA VAL A 279 11.78 -15.84 9.85
C VAL A 279 12.96 -15.36 10.71
N ALA A 280 13.87 -16.27 11.11
CA ALA A 280 15.10 -15.92 11.80
C ALA A 280 16.15 -15.30 10.86
N ALA A 281 16.19 -15.68 9.58
CA ALA A 281 17.06 -15.07 8.57
C ALA A 281 16.58 -13.68 8.14
N LEU A 282 15.26 -13.52 7.92
CA LEU A 282 14.64 -12.22 7.66
C LEU A 282 14.73 -11.31 8.88
N GLY A 283 14.50 -11.82 10.09
CA GLY A 283 14.67 -11.07 11.34
C GLY A 283 16.12 -10.61 11.55
N LYS A 284 17.12 -11.43 11.20
CA LYS A 284 18.54 -11.02 11.28
C LYS A 284 18.91 -9.90 10.29
N GLY A 285 18.30 -9.90 9.09
CA GLY A 285 18.45 -8.81 8.12
C GLY A 285 17.72 -7.54 8.57
N TYR A 286 16.44 -7.64 8.90
CA TYR A 286 15.61 -6.48 9.25
C TYR A 286 15.98 -5.80 10.58
N LEU A 287 16.61 -6.52 11.52
CA LEU A 287 17.17 -5.95 12.76
C LEU A 287 18.55 -5.29 12.56
N GLY A 288 18.96 -5.05 11.31
CA GLY A 288 20.18 -4.34 10.95
C GLY A 288 21.46 -5.14 11.15
N GLY A 289 21.41 -6.48 11.01
CA GLY A 289 22.61 -7.34 11.01
C GLY A 289 23.44 -7.25 9.71
N ASP A 290 22.83 -6.69 8.67
CA ASP A 290 23.37 -6.42 7.35
C ASP A 290 23.88 -4.99 7.16
N LEU A 291 23.68 -4.10 8.14
CA LEU A 291 24.25 -2.75 8.14
C LEU A 291 25.80 -2.82 8.06
N PRO A 292 26.44 -2.11 7.11
CA PRO A 292 27.89 -2.02 7.01
C PRO A 292 28.55 -1.52 8.30
N GLU A 293 27.83 -0.72 9.11
CA GLU A 293 28.25 -0.22 10.42
C GLU A 293 28.44 -1.34 11.47
N ARG A 294 27.74 -2.47 11.33
CA ARG A 294 27.91 -3.66 12.19
C ARG A 294 28.89 -4.68 11.63
N ARG A 295 29.31 -4.53 10.37
CA ARG A 295 30.38 -5.31 9.72
C ARG A 295 31.76 -4.69 9.87
N VAL A 296 31.89 -3.58 10.60
CA VAL A 296 33.20 -3.11 11.05
C VAL A 296 33.75 -4.19 11.97
N PRO A 297 34.88 -4.85 11.64
CA PRO A 297 35.55 -5.72 12.59
C PRO A 297 35.74 -4.87 13.85
N ARG A 298 35.27 -5.34 15.01
CA ARG A 298 35.70 -4.74 16.28
C ARG A 298 37.22 -4.73 16.21
N TRP A 299 37.80 -3.56 15.97
CA TRP A 299 39.19 -3.33 16.25
C TRP A 299 39.35 -3.77 17.70
N ARG A 300 40.21 -4.77 17.91
CA ARG A 300 40.46 -5.43 19.19
C ARG A 300 40.47 -4.40 20.31
N THR A 301 39.36 -4.30 21.05
CA THR A 301 39.32 -3.59 22.32
C THR A 301 40.13 -4.32 23.38
N ASP A 302 40.59 -5.54 23.07
CA ASP A 302 41.47 -6.35 23.89
C ASP A 302 42.95 -5.87 23.87
N GLN A 303 43.26 -4.77 23.15
CA GLN A 303 44.59 -4.14 23.15
C GLN A 303 44.61 -2.69 23.66
N ILE A 304 43.49 -2.15 24.14
CA ILE A 304 43.54 -0.93 24.94
C ILE A 304 43.80 -1.36 26.38
N LYS A 305 45.08 -1.40 26.77
CA LYS A 305 45.43 -1.41 28.20
C LYS A 305 44.75 -0.18 28.83
N PRO A 306 43.98 -0.34 29.91
CA PRO A 306 43.54 0.82 30.66
C PRO A 306 44.78 1.62 31.09
N PRO A 307 44.72 2.96 31.08
CA PRO A 307 45.82 3.76 31.61
C PRO A 307 46.09 3.32 33.05
N GLU A 308 47.35 2.99 33.34
CA GLU A 308 47.80 2.77 34.71
C GLU A 308 47.54 4.05 35.50
N ASN A 309 46.55 3.99 36.40
CA ASN A 309 46.34 5.02 37.42
C ASN A 309 47.50 4.97 38.43
N ASN A 310 48.66 5.45 38.01
CA ASN A 310 49.67 5.99 38.91
C ASN A 310 49.33 7.46 39.10
N ASN A 311 48.56 7.75 40.15
CA ASN A 311 48.78 8.89 41.04
C ASN A 311 47.77 8.78 42.17
N GLY A 312 48.28 8.38 43.33
CA GLY A 312 47.58 8.58 44.58
C GLY A 312 47.29 10.05 44.78
N HIS A 313 46.08 10.34 45.23
CA HIS A 313 45.88 11.36 46.24
C HIS A 313 44.71 10.93 47.12
N ASP A 314 45.14 10.49 48.29
CA ASP A 314 44.44 10.33 49.54
C ASP A 314 43.67 11.61 49.90
N LEU A 315 42.33 11.56 49.97
CA LEU A 315 41.51 12.53 50.72
C LEU A 315 40.10 11.95 50.99
N ARG A 316 39.93 11.43 52.22
CA ARG A 316 38.75 11.43 53.12
C ARG A 316 38.83 10.16 54.00
N GLY A 317 39.20 10.18 55.28
CA GLY A 317 38.89 11.17 56.30
C GLY A 317 37.38 11.43 56.29
N GLY A 318 36.54 10.86 57.14
CA GLY A 318 36.67 10.08 58.36
C GLY A 318 35.25 10.03 58.91
N GLY A 319 34.82 8.88 59.40
CA GLY A 319 33.56 8.75 60.13
C GLY A 319 33.85 8.68 61.62
N VAL A 320 32.96 9.33 62.38
CA VAL A 320 32.66 9.16 63.82
C VAL A 320 33.52 9.97 64.79
N GLY A 321 32.85 10.87 65.50
CA GLY A 321 33.35 11.75 66.57
C GLY A 321 32.56 13.05 66.62
#